data_AF-A0A2E8Y6F7-F1
#
_entry.id   AF-A0A2E8Y6F7-F1
#
_cell.length_a   1.000
_cell.length_b   1.000
_cell.length_c   1.000
_cell.angle_alpha   90.00
_cell.angle_beta   90.00
_cell.angle_gamma   90.00
#
_symmetry.space_group_name_H-M   'P 1'
#
loop_
_entity.id
_entity.type
_entity.pdbx_description
1 polymer ?
#
loop_
_entity_poly.entity_id
_entity_poly.type
_entity_poly.pdbx_seq_one_letter_code
_entity_poly.pdbx_strand_id
1 'polypeptide(L)'
;MQQLSVEYWERLVEGRKGAETRKIGNELLSLVKDNAEVSCNIAWAVLTDENVKYRDLEFARAAAKAAYDLTDGEHPQIIDTYALSLFESGKVNEAIKLQKKALSLARDQQETVQLQKSLDRFQAKADE
;
A
#
# COMPACT_ATOMS: atom_id res chain seq x y z
N MET A 1 -4.66 -19.46 5.22
CA MET A 1 -4.50 -18.24 4.40
C MET A 1 -5.82 -17.86 3.71
N GLN A 2 -6.39 -18.69 2.81
CA GLN A 2 -7.60 -18.33 2.05
C GLN A 2 -8.81 -17.92 2.90
N GLN A 3 -9.16 -18.68 3.95
CA GLN A 3 -10.28 -18.31 4.82
C GLN A 3 -10.05 -16.98 5.54
N LEU A 4 -8.84 -16.77 6.05
CA LEU A 4 -8.46 -15.55 6.77
C LEU A 4 -8.49 -14.31 5.86
N SER A 5 -8.05 -14.45 4.60
CA SER A 5 -8.10 -13.35 3.63
C SER A 5 -9.54 -13.00 3.23
N VAL A 6 -10.43 -13.99 3.10
CA VAL A 6 -11.86 -13.75 2.81
C VAL A 6 -12.51 -13.02 3.98
N GLU A 7 -12.32 -13.51 5.20
CA GLU A 7 -12.85 -12.87 6.40
C GLU A 7 -12.31 -11.44 6.55
N TYR A 8 -11.01 -11.24 6.35
CA TYR A 8 -10.42 -9.90 6.37
C TYR A 8 -11.09 -8.99 5.33
N TRP A 9 -11.22 -9.46 4.09
CA TRP A 9 -11.80 -8.70 2.99
C TRP A 9 -13.25 -8.31 3.23
N GLU A 10 -14.10 -9.25 3.66
CA GLU A 10 -15.50 -9.01 4.00
C GLU A 10 -15.62 -7.88 5.03
N ARG A 11 -14.77 -7.90 6.06
CA ARG A 11 -14.76 -6.85 7.08
C ARG A 11 -14.40 -5.49 6.49
N LEU A 12 -13.40 -5.41 5.61
CA LEU A 12 -13.01 -4.15 4.97
C LEU A 12 -14.11 -3.60 4.06
N VAL A 13 -14.76 -4.46 3.27
CA VAL A 13 -15.87 -4.11 2.37
C VAL A 13 -17.11 -3.69 3.15
N GLU A 14 -17.36 -4.28 4.31
CA GLU A 14 -18.45 -3.88 5.19
C GLU A 14 -18.11 -2.67 6.07
N GLY A 15 -16.87 -2.19 6.07
CA GLY A 15 -16.43 -1.07 6.89
C GLY A 15 -16.23 -1.42 8.37
N ARG A 16 -16.12 -2.71 8.70
CA ARG A 16 -15.91 -3.18 10.07
C ARG A 16 -14.48 -2.84 10.51
N LYS A 17 -14.34 -1.79 11.29
CA LYS A 17 -13.10 -1.39 11.98
C LYS A 17 -13.00 -2.00 13.39
N GLY A 18 -11.82 -1.92 14.01
CA GLY A 18 -11.63 -2.25 15.44
C GLY A 18 -10.68 -3.40 15.72
N ALA A 19 -10.69 -3.90 16.96
CA ALA A 19 -9.70 -4.86 17.45
C ALA A 19 -9.69 -6.18 16.66
N GLU A 20 -10.87 -6.69 16.30
CA GLU A 20 -10.99 -7.94 15.56
C GLU A 20 -10.43 -7.84 14.14
N THR A 21 -10.76 -6.76 13.41
CA THR A 21 -10.19 -6.50 12.07
C THR A 21 -8.67 -6.37 12.12
N ARG A 22 -8.14 -5.65 13.13
CA ARG A 22 -6.70 -5.54 13.34
C ARG A 22 -6.05 -6.88 13.68
N LYS A 23 -6.72 -7.72 14.48
CA LYS A 23 -6.23 -9.07 14.82
C LYS A 23 -6.09 -9.92 13.55
N ILE A 24 -7.15 -9.98 12.74
CA ILE A 24 -7.17 -10.73 11.49
C ILE A 24 -6.10 -10.17 10.52
N GLY A 25 -6.00 -8.84 10.40
CA GLY A 25 -4.98 -8.18 9.59
C GLY A 25 -3.56 -8.54 10.04
N ASN A 26 -3.28 -8.56 11.35
CA ASN A 26 -1.97 -8.96 11.88
C ASN A 26 -1.64 -10.43 11.59
N GLU A 27 -2.61 -11.32 11.76
CA GLU A 27 -2.45 -12.74 11.40
C GLU A 27 -2.19 -12.89 9.90
N LEU A 28 -2.94 -12.17 9.05
CA LEU A 28 -2.76 -12.20 7.60
C LEU A 28 -1.40 -11.65 7.20
N LEU A 29 -0.95 -10.54 7.82
CA LEU A 29 0.37 -9.96 7.60
C LEU A 29 1.48 -10.98 7.88
N SER A 30 1.36 -11.76 8.96
CA SER A 30 2.35 -12.78 9.31
C SER A 30 2.49 -13.89 8.26
N LEU A 31 1.44 -14.12 7.45
CA LEU A 31 1.40 -15.13 6.41
C LEU A 31 1.91 -14.61 5.05
N VAL A 32 1.84 -13.30 4.80
CA VAL A 32 2.16 -12.71 3.49
C VAL A 32 3.50 -11.97 3.46
N LYS A 33 3.98 -11.49 4.61
CA LYS A 33 5.12 -10.56 4.73
C LYS A 33 6.43 -11.05 4.12
N ASP A 34 6.60 -12.35 3.95
CA ASP A 34 7.81 -12.98 3.38
C ASP A 34 7.70 -13.19 1.85
N ASN A 35 6.63 -12.68 1.23
CA ASN A 35 6.43 -12.64 -0.21
C ASN A 35 6.12 -11.19 -0.65
N ALA A 36 7.03 -10.58 -1.39
CA ALA A 36 6.94 -9.19 -1.78
C ALA A 36 5.74 -8.90 -2.69
N GLU A 37 5.48 -9.78 -3.67
CA GLU A 37 4.37 -9.60 -4.61
C GLU A 37 3.02 -9.68 -3.89
N VAL A 38 2.82 -10.71 -3.06
CA VAL A 38 1.57 -10.88 -2.30
C VAL A 38 1.37 -9.71 -1.33
N SER A 39 2.42 -9.31 -0.62
CA SER A 39 2.37 -8.17 0.31
C SER A 39 2.06 -6.84 -0.39
N CYS A 40 2.64 -6.61 -1.56
CA CYS A 40 2.36 -5.42 -2.36
C CYS A 40 0.91 -5.43 -2.87
N ASN A 41 0.48 -6.53 -3.48
CA ASN A 41 -0.85 -6.65 -4.06
C ASN A 41 -1.96 -6.47 -3.02
N ILE A 42 -1.81 -7.07 -1.84
CA ILE A 42 -2.82 -6.92 -0.78
C ILE A 42 -2.83 -5.50 -0.21
N ALA A 43 -1.66 -4.86 -0.04
CA ALA A 43 -1.60 -3.47 0.39
C ALA A 43 -2.28 -2.54 -0.60
N TRP A 44 -1.98 -2.71 -1.90
CA TRP A 44 -2.60 -1.94 -2.98
C TRP A 44 -4.12 -2.10 -3.02
N ALA A 45 -4.63 -3.34 -2.91
CA ALA A 45 -6.07 -3.61 -2.88
C ALA A 45 -6.75 -2.93 -1.69
N VAL A 46 -6.15 -3.02 -0.49
CA VAL A 46 -6.68 -2.34 0.71
C VAL A 46 -6.73 -0.83 0.50
N LEU A 47 -5.73 -0.23 -0.16
CA LEU A 47 -5.65 1.22 -0.38
C LEU A 47 -6.57 1.74 -1.48
N THR A 48 -6.81 0.95 -2.53
CA THR A 48 -7.37 1.49 -3.79
C THR A 48 -8.69 0.85 -4.24
N ASP A 49 -9.02 -0.38 -3.83
CA ASP A 49 -10.23 -1.06 -4.31
C ASP A 49 -11.50 -0.32 -3.87
N GLU A 50 -12.36 0.07 -4.81
CA GLU A 50 -13.53 0.91 -4.57
C GLU A 50 -14.56 0.30 -3.62
N ASN A 51 -14.59 -1.04 -3.46
CA ASN A 51 -15.54 -1.73 -2.59
C ASN A 51 -15.14 -1.66 -1.11
N VAL A 52 -13.88 -1.36 -0.81
CA VAL A 52 -13.38 -1.27 0.56
C VAL A 52 -13.90 0.02 1.22
N LYS A 53 -14.76 -0.14 2.22
CA LYS A 53 -15.34 0.96 3.01
C LYS A 53 -14.46 1.36 4.18
N TYR A 54 -13.58 0.48 4.65
CA TYR A 54 -12.57 0.77 5.66
C TYR A 54 -11.17 0.49 5.12
N ARG A 55 -10.41 1.55 4.89
CA ARG A 55 -8.98 1.48 4.55
C ARG A 55 -8.18 1.22 5.82
N ASP A 56 -7.77 -0.02 6.07
CA ASP A 56 -6.86 -0.34 7.18
C ASP A 56 -5.43 0.12 6.82
N LEU A 57 -5.16 1.40 7.07
CA LEU A 57 -3.90 2.05 6.72
C LEU A 57 -2.70 1.46 7.46
N GLU A 58 -2.89 0.98 8.70
CA GLU A 58 -1.82 0.36 9.47
C GLU A 58 -1.41 -0.97 8.86
N PHE A 59 -2.38 -1.83 8.51
CA PHE A 59 -2.11 -3.06 7.78
C PHE A 59 -1.46 -2.78 6.42
N ALA A 60 -2.04 -1.89 5.62
CA ALA A 60 -1.55 -1.60 4.27
C ALA A 60 -0.11 -1.09 4.29
N ARG A 61 0.22 -0.18 5.22
CA ARG A 61 1.58 0.34 5.40
C ARG A 61 2.56 -0.76 5.82
N ALA A 62 2.15 -1.65 6.73
CA ALA A 62 3.01 -2.73 7.18
C ALA A 62 3.29 -3.74 6.05
N ALA A 63 2.27 -4.12 5.27
CA ALA A 63 2.41 -5.01 4.13
C ALA A 63 3.24 -4.37 3.00
N ALA A 64 2.96 -3.12 2.62
CA ALA A 64 3.73 -2.41 1.61
C ALA A 64 5.21 -2.23 2.01
N LYS A 65 5.47 -1.93 3.30
CA LYS A 65 6.84 -1.86 3.81
C LYS A 65 7.54 -3.22 3.75
N ALA A 66 6.87 -4.32 4.10
CA ALA A 66 7.47 -5.65 4.01
C ALA A 66 7.87 -5.98 2.57
N ALA A 67 7.01 -5.66 1.59
CA ALA A 67 7.34 -5.80 0.17
C ALA A 67 8.54 -4.93 -0.25
N TYR A 68 8.56 -3.67 0.21
CA TYR A 68 9.68 -2.76 -0.05
C TYR A 68 11.00 -3.30 0.50
N ASP A 69 11.00 -3.77 1.75
CA ASP A 69 12.19 -4.29 2.42
C ASP A 69 12.71 -5.57 1.74
N LEU A 70 11.81 -6.49 1.33
CA LEU A 70 12.18 -7.73 0.64
C LEU A 70 12.80 -7.52 -0.75
N THR A 71 12.57 -6.37 -1.34
CA THR A 71 13.01 -6.03 -2.69
C THR A 71 14.07 -4.95 -2.70
N ASP A 72 14.61 -4.62 -1.52
CA ASP A 72 15.58 -3.53 -1.30
C ASP A 72 15.12 -2.17 -1.87
N GLY A 73 13.81 -2.02 -2.07
CA GLY A 73 13.21 -0.87 -2.73
C GLY A 73 13.72 -0.65 -4.15
N GLU A 74 13.88 -1.70 -4.95
CA GLU A 74 14.33 -1.61 -6.35
C GLU A 74 13.20 -1.74 -7.37
N HIS A 75 11.98 -2.07 -6.92
CA HIS A 75 10.82 -2.27 -7.79
C HIS A 75 9.87 -1.05 -7.75
N PRO A 76 9.73 -0.27 -8.84
CA PRO A 76 8.94 0.97 -8.86
C PRO A 76 7.51 0.82 -8.33
N GLN A 77 6.80 -0.24 -8.71
CA GLN A 77 5.42 -0.48 -8.28
C GLN A 77 5.28 -0.76 -6.78
N ILE A 78 6.26 -1.44 -6.20
CA ILE A 78 6.31 -1.70 -4.76
C ILE A 78 6.61 -0.39 -4.01
N ILE A 79 7.52 0.42 -4.54
CA ILE A 79 7.85 1.73 -3.98
C ILE A 79 6.63 2.66 -4.03
N ASP A 80 5.88 2.67 -5.13
CA ASP A 80 4.64 3.44 -5.30
C ASP A 80 3.58 3.03 -4.28
N THR A 81 3.36 1.72 -4.12
CA THR A 81 2.39 1.21 -3.13
C THR A 81 2.80 1.61 -1.71
N TYR A 82 4.09 1.56 -1.38
CA TYR A 82 4.58 2.00 -0.08
C TYR A 82 4.45 3.53 0.08
N ALA A 83 4.78 4.31 -0.94
CA ALA A 83 4.60 5.75 -0.97
C ALA A 83 3.12 6.14 -0.76
N LEU A 84 2.20 5.47 -1.45
CA LEU A 84 0.76 5.65 -1.28
C LEU A 84 0.32 5.34 0.15
N SER A 85 0.79 4.24 0.75
CA SER A 85 0.46 3.92 2.14
C SER A 85 0.91 5.00 3.14
N LEU A 86 2.08 5.62 2.89
CA LEU A 86 2.59 6.73 3.71
C LEU A 86 1.78 7.99 3.48
N PHE A 87 1.42 8.28 2.23
CA PHE A 87 0.59 9.43 1.87
C PHE A 87 -0.77 9.38 2.57
N GLU A 88 -1.50 8.27 2.43
CA GLU A 88 -2.81 8.08 3.05
C GLU A 88 -2.73 8.13 4.59
N SER A 89 -1.57 7.78 5.17
CA SER A 89 -1.30 7.87 6.61
C SER A 89 -0.82 9.27 7.06
N GLY A 90 -0.82 10.27 6.18
CA GLY A 90 -0.43 11.66 6.47
C GLY A 90 1.07 11.95 6.43
N LYS A 91 1.92 10.98 6.06
CA LYS A 91 3.38 11.14 5.95
C LYS A 91 3.78 11.64 4.56
N VAL A 92 3.22 12.78 4.16
CA VAL A 92 3.27 13.30 2.78
C VAL A 92 4.71 13.50 2.27
N ASN A 93 5.60 14.08 3.08
CA ASN A 93 7.00 14.32 2.68
C ASN A 93 7.78 13.01 2.41
N GLU A 94 7.55 11.98 3.22
CA GLU A 94 8.18 10.67 3.01
C GLU A 94 7.62 9.99 1.75
N ALA A 95 6.30 10.10 1.52
CA ALA A 95 5.65 9.61 0.31
C ALA A 95 6.23 10.25 -0.96
N ILE A 96 6.38 11.58 -1.00
CA ILE A 96 6.98 12.31 -2.14
C ILE A 96 8.41 11.81 -2.40
N LYS A 97 9.21 11.61 -1.35
CA LYS A 97 10.59 11.12 -1.50
C LYS A 97 10.64 9.74 -2.13
N LEU A 98 9.79 8.81 -1.67
CA LEU A 98 9.70 7.47 -2.25
C LEU A 98 9.15 7.51 -3.67
N GLN A 99 8.14 8.32 -3.94
CA GLN A 99 7.54 8.40 -5.26
C GLN A 99 8.53 8.91 -6.33
N LYS A 100 9.38 9.87 -5.97
CA LYS A 100 10.50 10.31 -6.82
C LYS A 100 11.51 9.19 -7.07
N LYS A 101 11.79 8.35 -6.05
CA LYS A 101 12.63 7.15 -6.22
C LYS A 101 11.98 6.18 -7.21
N ALA A 102 10.68 5.89 -7.08
CA ALA A 102 9.95 5.03 -8.01
C ALA A 102 10.08 5.52 -9.47
N LEU A 103 9.84 6.80 -9.71
CA LEU A 103 9.99 7.42 -11.03
C LEU A 103 11.40 7.29 -11.60
N SER A 104 12.44 7.43 -10.76
CA SER A 104 13.82 7.29 -11.22
C SER A 104 14.20 5.86 -11.66
N LEU A 105 13.42 4.87 -11.21
CA LEU A 105 13.64 3.45 -11.51
C LEU A 105 12.69 2.93 -12.60
N ALA A 106 11.65 3.68 -12.95
CA ALA A 106 10.67 3.32 -13.95
C ALA A 106 11.31 3.21 -15.34
N ARG A 107 10.95 2.17 -16.08
CA ARG A 107 11.52 1.88 -17.40
C ARG A 107 10.54 1.95 -18.54
N ASP A 108 9.24 1.79 -18.26
CA ASP A 108 8.20 1.90 -19.26
C ASP A 108 7.40 3.20 -19.12
N GLN A 109 6.86 3.66 -20.24
CA GLN A 109 6.15 4.93 -20.31
C GLN A 109 4.84 4.90 -19.52
N GLN A 110 4.15 3.76 -19.50
CA GLN A 110 2.85 3.65 -18.84
C GLN A 110 3.01 3.71 -17.32
N GLU A 111 3.96 2.97 -16.76
CA GLU A 111 4.36 3.03 -15.36
C GLU A 111 4.79 4.45 -14.99
N THR A 112 5.67 5.08 -15.79
CA THR A 112 6.12 6.46 -15.55
C THR A 112 4.93 7.43 -15.45
N VAL A 113 3.93 7.31 -16.34
CA VAL A 113 2.73 8.16 -16.28
C VAL A 113 1.91 7.93 -15.01
N GLN A 114 1.73 6.69 -14.57
CA GLN A 114 0.99 6.40 -13.34
C GLN A 114 1.74 6.90 -12.11
N LEU A 115 3.05 6.65 -12.04
CA LEU A 115 3.89 7.11 -10.94
C LEU A 115 3.94 8.63 -10.85
N GLN A 116 3.93 9.33 -12.00
CA GLN A 116 3.89 10.79 -12.03
C GLN A 116 2.56 11.31 -11.49
N LYS A 117 1.42 10.68 -11.83
CA LYS A 117 0.12 11.08 -11.26
C LYS A 117 0.08 10.94 -9.74
N SER A 118 0.63 9.85 -9.19
CA SER A 118 0.78 9.70 -7.74
C SER A 118 1.64 10.83 -7.15
N LEU A 119 2.77 11.17 -7.78
CA LEU A 119 3.65 12.24 -7.32
C LEU A 119 2.93 13.60 -7.33
N ASP A 120 2.25 13.94 -8.42
CA ASP A 120 1.52 15.21 -8.58
C ASP A 120 0.45 15.34 -7.49
N ARG A 121 -0.30 14.26 -7.22
CA ARG A 121 -1.27 14.20 -6.12
C ARG A 121 -0.61 14.45 -4.76
N PHE A 122 0.52 13.82 -4.50
CA PHE A 122 1.20 13.96 -3.21
C PHE A 122 1.75 15.37 -3.00
N GLN A 123 2.29 15.98 -4.06
CA GLN A 123 2.82 17.35 -4.03
C GLN A 123 1.72 18.38 -3.84
N ALA A 124 0.60 18.27 -4.57
CA ALA A 124 -0.54 19.17 -4.40
C ALA A 124 -1.01 19.20 -2.93
N LYS A 125 -1.01 18.05 -2.24
CA LYS A 125 -1.38 17.97 -0.83
C LYS A 125 -0.34 18.58 0.13
N ALA A 126 0.93 18.63 -0.25
CA ALA A 126 1.98 19.25 0.57
C ALA A 126 1.92 20.78 0.54
N ASP A 127 1.30 21.33 -0.50
CA ASP A 127 1.14 22.78 -0.72
C ASP A 127 -0.18 23.34 -0.13
N GLU A 128 -1.06 22.49 0.40
CA GLU A 128 -2.32 22.83 1.11
C GLU A 128 -2.09 23.20 2.60
#